data_AF-A0A6P7NPC7-F1
#
_entry.id   AF-A0A6P7NPC7-F1
#
_cell.length_a   1.000
_cell.length_b   1.000
_cell.length_c   1.000
_cell.angle_alpha   90.00
_cell.angle_beta   90.00
_cell.angle_gamma   90.00
#
_symmetry.space_group_name_H-M   'P 1'
#
loop_
_entity.id
_entity.type
_entity.pdbx_description
1 polymer ?
#
loop_
_entity_poly.entity_id
_entity_poly.type
_entity_poly.pdbx_seq_one_letter_code
_entity_poly.pdbx_strand_id
1 'polypeptide(L)'
;MEVLTDGSLELVIQVVCNPRGGGKRLLAKTLDCEIVQKKQRFMYIVNNRNNELCFAINLAHLLYPGITDAEAERRGSDLQQRAGLTAQTLECFTNMEKFEELVQCRIVIFYRTDLKRLNTFHTAKQRSGNPLYMFLFKNHYYGLKNACAFIGKKYLCSHCNTGYDGLLNHKCEGRFNVCLDAACAATRTAAGGGVVCEYCNCWCASAFCLAKHREKVWRPVAQKHASICDMHKKCHRCGLLYYVLLIKISKPHECPDVKCCICGGVKYAWATERLFYDFETYPVENGTHVPFYVCVMRSNNSCPCYGPDCAVKLLRRYRAKKYKDSVFLAHNSKGFDGHILLSAMVSLGISPHVVMQGSKLVLFTKPHYNLKFIDSMSFLPFPLASLPKALGFEDAEKGHFPHKFSSKENLIYVGPYPAPEYYGCQQMTPKKRENGIHGVVHPSFRRDV
;
A
#
# COMPACT_ATOMS: atom_id res chain seq x y z
N MET A 1 -38.17 -2.47 -4.54
CA MET A 1 -39.30 -3.20 -3.92
C MET A 1 -39.30 -2.75 -2.47
N GLU A 2 -40.12 -1.76 -2.15
CA GLU A 2 -40.25 -1.25 -0.79
C GLU A 2 -41.36 -2.03 -0.10
N VAL A 3 -41.08 -2.48 1.12
CA VAL A 3 -42.05 -3.14 2.00
C VAL A 3 -42.16 -2.24 3.23
N LEU A 4 -43.33 -1.67 3.45
CA LEU A 4 -43.67 -0.94 4.68
C LEU A 4 -44.41 -1.90 5.59
N THR A 5 -43.89 -2.08 6.80
CA THR A 5 -44.49 -2.90 7.85
C THR A 5 -44.23 -2.24 9.20
N ASP A 6 -45.25 -2.31 10.03
CA ASP A 6 -45.42 -1.78 11.38
C ASP A 6 -45.04 -2.81 12.47
N GLY A 7 -44.40 -3.94 12.08
CA GLY A 7 -43.84 -4.95 12.98
C GLY A 7 -42.34 -5.22 12.75
N SER A 8 -41.69 -5.92 13.70
CA SER A 8 -40.27 -6.29 13.58
C SER A 8 -40.05 -7.33 12.49
N LEU A 9 -39.42 -6.91 11.39
CA LEU A 9 -39.02 -7.79 10.29
C LEU A 9 -37.67 -8.45 10.62
N GLU A 10 -37.66 -9.75 10.91
CA GLU A 10 -36.42 -10.52 11.03
C GLU A 10 -36.11 -11.21 9.70
N LEU A 11 -34.98 -10.84 9.10
CA LEU A 11 -34.56 -11.29 7.78
C LEU A 11 -33.41 -12.31 7.91
N VAL A 12 -33.74 -13.61 7.91
CA VAL A 12 -32.73 -14.67 7.95
C VAL A 12 -32.28 -15.00 6.53
N ILE A 13 -31.12 -14.47 6.14
CA ILE A 13 -30.51 -14.74 4.83
C ILE A 13 -29.69 -16.04 4.91
N GLN A 14 -30.22 -17.12 4.35
CA GLN A 14 -29.45 -18.35 4.17
C GLN A 14 -28.80 -18.37 2.78
N VAL A 15 -27.49 -18.13 2.74
CA VAL A 15 -26.72 -18.14 1.48
C VAL A 15 -26.40 -19.59 1.09
N VAL A 16 -27.18 -20.15 0.16
CA VAL A 16 -26.88 -21.45 -0.46
C VAL A 16 -25.93 -21.25 -1.64
N CYS A 17 -24.68 -21.70 -1.51
CA CYS A 17 -23.70 -21.69 -2.59
C CYS A 17 -23.75 -23.01 -3.37
N ASN A 18 -23.79 -22.91 -4.71
CA ASN A 18 -23.83 -24.05 -5.63
C ASN A 18 -22.62 -25.01 -5.42
N PRO A 19 -22.81 -26.33 -5.23
CA PRO A 19 -21.74 -27.26 -4.81
C PRO A 19 -20.59 -27.43 -5.82
N ARG A 20 -20.76 -27.02 -7.08
CA ARG A 20 -19.75 -27.18 -8.15
C ARG A 20 -19.40 -25.87 -8.87
N GLY A 21 -19.48 -24.72 -8.18
CA GLY A 21 -18.92 -23.45 -8.66
C GLY A 21 -17.46 -23.28 -8.22
N GLY A 22 -16.50 -23.67 -9.09
CA GLY A 22 -15.07 -23.79 -8.82
C GLY A 22 -14.26 -22.50 -8.63
N GLY A 23 -14.60 -21.67 -7.65
CA GLY A 23 -13.67 -20.66 -7.14
C GLY A 23 -12.54 -21.33 -6.36
N LYS A 24 -11.27 -20.98 -6.61
CA LYS A 24 -10.17 -21.38 -5.72
C LYS A 24 -10.42 -20.78 -4.33
N ARG A 25 -10.90 -21.58 -3.37
CA ARG A 25 -11.14 -21.12 -2.00
C ARG A 25 -9.81 -20.66 -1.40
N LEU A 26 -9.75 -19.49 -0.80
CA LEU A 26 -8.52 -19.01 -0.14
C LEU A 26 -8.21 -19.90 1.06
N LEU A 27 -6.97 -20.39 1.18
CA LEU A 27 -6.56 -21.17 2.35
C LEU A 27 -6.83 -20.39 3.64
N ALA A 28 -6.51 -19.09 3.66
CA ALA A 28 -6.79 -18.16 4.76
C ALA A 28 -8.26 -18.13 5.23
N LYS A 29 -9.20 -18.54 4.38
CA LYS A 29 -10.64 -18.61 4.69
C LYS A 29 -11.14 -20.05 4.92
N THR A 30 -10.25 -21.03 4.93
CA THR A 30 -10.58 -22.43 5.21
C THR A 30 -10.31 -22.72 6.68
N LEU A 31 -11.29 -23.31 7.35
CA LEU A 31 -11.16 -23.80 8.73
C LEU A 31 -10.19 -24.97 8.77
N ASP A 32 -9.41 -25.07 9.85
CA ASP A 32 -8.36 -26.08 9.99
C ASP A 32 -8.90 -27.51 9.88
N CYS A 33 -10.06 -27.79 10.49
CA CYS A 33 -10.73 -29.09 10.37
C CYS A 33 -11.15 -29.46 8.93
N GLU A 34 -11.25 -28.47 8.04
CA GLU A 34 -11.71 -28.68 6.66
C GLU A 34 -10.57 -28.65 5.64
N ILE A 35 -9.33 -28.31 6.04
CA ILE A 35 -8.23 -28.10 5.09
C ILE A 35 -8.00 -29.34 4.24
N VAL A 36 -7.78 -30.49 4.88
CA VAL A 36 -7.49 -31.74 4.18
C VAL A 36 -8.62 -32.08 3.21
N GLN A 37 -9.87 -32.08 3.68
CA GLN A 37 -11.04 -32.40 2.85
C GLN A 37 -11.21 -31.43 1.66
N LYS A 38 -11.05 -30.12 1.87
CA LYS A 38 -11.30 -29.08 0.84
C LYS A 38 -10.11 -28.85 -0.08
N LYS A 39 -8.91 -29.29 0.30
CA LYS A 39 -7.66 -29.04 -0.43
C LYS A 39 -6.93 -30.29 -0.90
N GLN A 40 -7.42 -31.49 -0.55
CA GLN A 40 -6.84 -32.79 -0.90
C GLN A 40 -6.39 -32.91 -2.36
N ARG A 41 -7.17 -32.37 -3.30
CA ARG A 41 -6.86 -32.42 -4.74
C ARG A 41 -5.54 -31.75 -5.13
N PHE A 42 -5.00 -30.88 -4.27
CA PHE A 42 -3.76 -30.14 -4.51
C PHE A 42 -2.57 -30.69 -3.73
N MET A 43 -2.77 -31.80 -3.01
CA MET A 43 -1.75 -32.43 -2.18
C MET A 43 -1.71 -33.94 -2.40
N TYR A 44 -0.60 -34.55 -2.03
CA TYR A 44 -0.52 -35.98 -1.80
C TYR A 44 -1.08 -36.27 -0.40
N ILE A 45 -1.91 -37.31 -0.30
CA ILE A 45 -2.43 -37.81 0.98
C ILE A 45 -1.88 -39.21 1.08
N VAL A 46 -0.90 -39.37 1.96
CA VAL A 46 -0.24 -40.65 2.22
C VAL A 46 -0.65 -41.11 3.61
N ASN A 47 -0.87 -42.41 3.76
CA ASN A 47 -1.25 -42.99 5.05
C ASN A 47 -0.03 -43.69 5.64
N ASN A 48 0.57 -43.10 6.67
CA ASN A 48 1.80 -43.60 7.30
C ASN A 48 1.55 -43.99 8.77
N ARG A 49 0.61 -44.90 9.04
CA ARG A 49 0.23 -45.25 10.43
C ARG A 49 1.34 -45.95 11.23
N ASN A 50 2.33 -46.53 10.54
CA ASN A 50 3.29 -47.46 11.13
C ASN A 50 4.72 -46.89 11.17
N ASN A 51 4.93 -45.68 10.66
CA ASN A 51 6.25 -45.05 10.59
C ASN A 51 6.12 -43.52 10.52
N GLU A 52 7.23 -42.81 10.77
CA GLU A 52 7.29 -41.35 10.75
C GLU A 52 7.77 -40.80 9.40
N LEU A 53 7.52 -41.54 8.31
CA LEU A 53 8.04 -41.22 6.98
C LEU A 53 7.18 -40.21 6.19
N CYS A 54 6.10 -39.64 6.75
CA CYS A 54 5.18 -38.78 5.98
C CYS A 54 5.91 -37.69 5.18
N PHE A 55 6.95 -37.08 5.75
CA PHE A 55 7.79 -36.12 5.04
C PHE A 55 8.49 -36.75 3.84
N ALA A 56 9.25 -37.82 4.04
CA ALA A 56 10.08 -38.44 3.01
C ALA A 56 9.25 -39.09 1.88
N ILE A 57 8.09 -39.68 2.21
CA ILE A 57 7.15 -40.23 1.21
C ILE A 57 6.61 -39.10 0.33
N ASN A 58 6.16 -38.00 0.94
CA ASN A 58 5.68 -36.84 0.17
C ASN A 58 6.79 -36.19 -0.65
N LEU A 59 8.03 -36.16 -0.15
CA LEU A 59 9.18 -35.70 -0.90
C LEU A 59 9.44 -36.58 -2.13
N ALA A 60 9.35 -37.90 -2.00
CA ALA A 60 9.46 -38.83 -3.12
C ALA A 60 8.38 -38.59 -4.19
N HIS A 61 7.11 -38.39 -3.79
CA HIS A 61 6.04 -38.03 -4.73
C HIS A 61 6.23 -36.68 -5.44
N LEU A 62 6.90 -35.72 -4.79
CA LEU A 62 7.22 -34.43 -5.38
C LEU A 62 8.36 -34.55 -6.41
N LEU A 63 9.36 -35.40 -6.13
CA LEU A 63 10.49 -35.67 -7.03
C LEU A 63 10.09 -36.53 -8.23
N TYR A 64 9.21 -37.50 -8.01
CA TYR A 64 8.78 -38.46 -9.03
C TYR A 64 7.24 -38.48 -9.15
N PRO A 65 6.64 -37.49 -9.83
CA PRO A 65 5.19 -37.45 -10.00
C PRO A 65 4.67 -38.69 -10.72
N GLY A 66 3.61 -39.32 -10.19
CA GLY A 66 2.94 -40.47 -10.81
C GLY A 66 3.36 -41.84 -10.29
N ILE A 67 4.34 -41.93 -9.39
CA ILE A 67 4.67 -43.18 -8.70
C ILE A 67 3.55 -43.60 -7.73
N THR A 68 3.46 -44.90 -7.46
CA THR A 68 2.53 -45.45 -6.47
C THR A 68 2.97 -45.12 -5.04
N ASP A 69 2.05 -45.16 -4.09
CA ASP A 69 2.36 -44.90 -2.67
C ASP A 69 3.40 -45.89 -2.11
N ALA A 70 3.36 -47.15 -2.53
CA ALA A 70 4.36 -48.16 -2.15
C ALA A 70 5.76 -47.83 -2.70
N GLU A 71 5.84 -47.32 -3.94
CA GLU A 71 7.11 -46.87 -4.52
C GLU A 71 7.63 -45.61 -3.81
N ALA A 72 6.73 -44.68 -3.50
CA ALA A 72 7.06 -43.48 -2.74
C ALA A 72 7.54 -43.81 -1.32
N GLU A 73 6.97 -44.84 -0.69
CA GLU A 73 7.40 -45.35 0.61
C GLU A 73 8.81 -45.94 0.57
N ARG A 74 9.11 -46.80 -0.41
CA ARG A 74 10.46 -47.34 -0.59
C ARG A 74 11.51 -46.24 -0.81
N ARG A 75 11.22 -45.28 -1.69
CA ARG A 75 12.12 -44.15 -1.98
C ARG A 75 12.23 -43.17 -0.82
N GLY A 76 11.14 -42.91 -0.13
CA GLY A 76 11.11 -42.06 1.06
C GLY A 76 11.95 -42.65 2.18
N SER A 77 11.83 -43.95 2.42
CA SER A 77 12.65 -44.66 3.41
C SER A 77 14.14 -44.58 3.09
N ASP A 78 14.53 -44.78 1.82
CA ASP A 78 15.93 -44.61 1.37
C ASP A 78 16.44 -43.18 1.60
N LEU A 79 15.63 -42.17 1.24
CA LEU A 79 15.98 -40.76 1.44
C LEU A 79 16.19 -40.43 2.92
N GLN A 80 15.33 -40.92 3.80
CA GLN A 80 15.44 -40.67 5.24
C GLN A 80 16.68 -41.35 5.84
N GLN A 81 16.96 -42.58 5.43
CA GLN A 81 18.17 -43.29 5.83
C GLN A 81 19.44 -42.57 5.38
N ARG A 82 19.47 -42.09 4.12
CA ARG A 82 20.59 -41.32 3.57
C ARG A 82 20.78 -39.96 4.22
N ALA A 83 19.72 -39.39 4.82
CA ALA A 83 19.80 -38.20 5.66
C ALA A 83 20.32 -38.51 7.08
N GLY A 84 20.64 -39.77 7.39
CA GLY A 84 21.11 -40.24 8.68
C GLY A 84 20.01 -40.36 9.73
N LEU A 85 18.77 -40.62 9.30
CA LEU A 85 17.58 -40.68 10.16
C LEU A 85 16.92 -42.06 10.02
N THR A 86 16.28 -42.53 11.09
CA THR A 86 15.57 -43.81 11.07
C THR A 86 14.13 -43.63 10.62
N ALA A 87 13.45 -44.71 10.21
CA ALA A 87 12.04 -44.66 9.82
C ALA A 87 11.08 -44.28 10.96
N GLN A 88 11.55 -44.28 12.21
CA GLN A 88 10.79 -43.85 13.40
C GLN A 88 11.17 -42.43 13.85
N THR A 89 12.16 -41.80 13.21
CA THR A 89 12.56 -40.45 13.56
C THR A 89 11.55 -39.47 12.99
N LEU A 90 10.88 -38.73 13.86
CA LEU A 90 9.95 -37.68 13.46
C LEU A 90 10.71 -36.51 12.82
N GLU A 91 10.31 -36.14 11.61
CA GLU A 91 11.01 -35.11 10.86
C GLU A 91 10.70 -33.70 11.39
N CYS A 92 11.77 -32.93 11.63
CA CYS A 92 11.67 -31.56 12.10
C CYS A 92 12.48 -30.62 11.21
N PHE A 93 12.24 -29.31 11.35
CA PHE A 93 12.81 -28.29 10.46
C PHE A 93 14.35 -28.24 10.43
N THR A 94 15.03 -28.75 11.46
CA THR A 94 16.50 -28.78 11.52
C THR A 94 17.12 -29.74 10.51
N ASN A 95 16.39 -30.78 10.08
CA ASN A 95 16.91 -31.77 9.13
C ASN A 95 16.77 -31.34 7.66
N MET A 96 16.10 -30.22 7.38
CA MET A 96 15.75 -29.82 6.01
C MET A 96 16.99 -29.58 5.14
N GLU A 97 18.09 -29.09 5.71
CA GLU A 97 19.33 -28.91 4.96
C GLU A 97 19.89 -30.22 4.41
N LYS A 98 19.78 -31.32 5.18
CA LYS A 98 20.27 -32.65 4.76
C LYS A 98 19.47 -33.17 3.57
N PHE A 99 18.14 -33.07 3.63
CA PHE A 99 17.29 -33.50 2.53
C PHE A 99 17.50 -32.65 1.28
N GLU A 100 17.57 -31.34 1.42
CA GLU A 100 17.81 -30.45 0.29
C GLU A 100 19.19 -30.68 -0.35
N GLU A 101 20.20 -31.14 0.40
CA GLU A 101 21.50 -31.57 -0.13
C GLU A 101 21.39 -32.88 -0.91
N LEU A 102 20.60 -33.85 -0.44
CA LEU A 102 20.36 -35.09 -1.18
C LEU A 102 19.61 -34.86 -2.50
N VAL A 103 18.63 -33.96 -2.51
CA VAL A 103 17.74 -33.74 -3.66
C VAL A 103 18.16 -32.56 -4.54
N GLN A 104 19.18 -31.81 -4.12
CA GLN A 104 19.72 -30.63 -4.81
C GLN A 104 18.65 -29.59 -5.19
N CYS A 105 17.56 -29.52 -4.42
CA CYS A 105 16.43 -28.61 -4.62
C CYS A 105 16.07 -27.93 -3.30
N ARG A 106 15.53 -26.72 -3.38
CA ARG A 106 14.98 -26.00 -2.21
C ARG A 106 13.65 -26.60 -1.79
N ILE A 107 13.46 -26.81 -0.49
CA ILE A 107 12.21 -27.28 0.11
C ILE A 107 11.56 -26.10 0.84
N VAL A 108 10.29 -25.82 0.54
CA VAL A 108 9.52 -24.74 1.14
C VAL A 108 8.32 -25.34 1.86
N ILE A 109 8.24 -25.11 3.17
CA ILE A 109 7.20 -25.70 4.01
C ILE A 109 6.25 -24.60 4.48
N PHE A 110 5.00 -24.69 4.06
CA PHE A 110 3.93 -23.88 4.60
C PHE A 110 3.38 -24.53 5.87
N TYR A 111 3.08 -23.74 6.90
CA TYR A 111 2.47 -24.25 8.13
C TYR A 111 1.56 -23.20 8.75
N ARG A 112 0.67 -23.63 9.65
CA ARG A 112 -0.16 -22.73 10.44
C ARG A 112 0.21 -22.83 11.91
N THR A 113 0.23 -21.67 12.56
CA THR A 113 0.19 -21.57 14.03
C THR A 113 -1.25 -21.25 14.47
N ASP A 114 -1.51 -21.23 15.77
CA ASP A 114 -2.84 -21.04 16.36
C ASP A 114 -3.57 -19.78 15.88
N LEU A 115 -2.82 -18.79 15.39
CA LEU A 115 -3.36 -17.56 14.79
C LEU A 115 -3.96 -17.76 13.37
N LYS A 116 -4.07 -19.00 12.87
CA LYS A 116 -4.52 -19.36 11.50
C LYS A 116 -3.74 -18.69 10.37
N ARG A 117 -2.62 -18.04 10.70
CA ARG A 117 -1.73 -17.38 9.75
C ARG A 117 -0.91 -18.43 9.04
N LEU A 118 -0.86 -18.34 7.71
CA LEU A 118 0.06 -19.16 6.93
C LEU A 118 1.47 -18.62 7.10
N ASN A 119 2.34 -19.41 7.72
CA ASN A 119 3.76 -19.14 7.84
C ASN A 119 4.52 -20.02 6.84
N THR A 120 5.77 -19.64 6.58
CA THR A 120 6.64 -20.31 5.62
C THR A 120 7.99 -20.57 6.28
N PHE A 121 8.43 -21.82 6.22
CA PHE A 121 9.79 -22.23 6.55
C PHE A 121 10.57 -22.55 5.26
N HIS A 122 11.84 -22.17 5.24
CA HIS A 122 12.83 -22.53 4.24
C HIS A 122 14.23 -22.29 4.83
N THR A 123 15.23 -23.01 4.33
CA THR A 123 16.63 -22.84 4.76
C THR A 123 17.25 -21.60 4.09
N ALA A 124 18.36 -21.11 4.66
CA ALA A 124 19.04 -19.91 4.15
C ALA A 124 19.81 -20.18 2.84
N LYS A 125 20.26 -21.41 2.60
CA LYS A 125 21.06 -21.79 1.43
C LYS A 125 20.19 -21.78 0.18
N GLN A 126 20.59 -20.96 -0.81
CA GLN A 126 19.96 -20.96 -2.12
C GLN A 126 20.40 -22.21 -2.90
N ARG A 127 19.43 -22.93 -3.46
CA ARG A 127 19.68 -24.08 -4.35
C ARG A 127 19.06 -23.82 -5.71
N SER A 128 19.71 -24.32 -6.77
CA SER A 128 19.21 -24.24 -8.13
C SER A 128 17.96 -25.11 -8.32
N GLY A 129 17.05 -24.70 -9.20
CA GLY A 129 15.85 -25.49 -9.55
C GLY A 129 14.55 -24.95 -8.98
N ASN A 130 13.45 -25.59 -9.36
CA ASN A 130 12.12 -25.23 -8.87
C ASN A 130 11.94 -25.71 -7.43
N PRO A 131 11.48 -24.85 -6.51
CA PRO A 131 11.26 -25.26 -5.12
C PRO A 131 10.16 -26.32 -5.01
N LEU A 132 10.40 -27.30 -4.15
CA LEU A 132 9.43 -28.32 -3.75
C LEU A 132 8.61 -27.78 -2.59
N TYR A 133 7.29 -27.73 -2.75
CA TYR A 133 6.40 -27.15 -1.76
C TYR A 133 5.71 -28.22 -0.93
N MET A 134 5.70 -28.03 0.39
CA MET A 134 5.02 -28.90 1.34
C MET A 134 4.13 -28.08 2.28
N PHE A 135 3.22 -28.77 2.94
CA PHE A 135 2.37 -28.20 3.98
C PHE A 135 2.44 -29.07 5.24
N LEU A 136 2.82 -28.47 6.36
CA LEU A 136 2.80 -29.11 7.68
C LEU A 136 1.52 -28.74 8.41
N PHE A 137 0.75 -29.75 8.81
CA PHE A 137 -0.50 -29.57 9.53
C PHE A 137 -0.75 -30.73 10.47
N LYS A 138 -1.01 -30.42 11.75
CA LYS A 138 -1.20 -31.42 12.81
C LYS A 138 -0.10 -32.50 12.82
N ASN A 139 1.16 -32.07 12.77
CA ASN A 139 2.35 -32.93 12.72
C ASN A 139 2.43 -33.91 11.54
N HIS A 140 1.65 -33.68 10.48
CA HIS A 140 1.74 -34.45 9.25
C HIS A 140 2.14 -33.55 8.08
N TYR A 141 3.07 -34.05 7.26
CA TYR A 141 3.54 -33.37 6.06
C TYR A 141 2.73 -33.79 4.85
N TYR A 142 2.36 -32.82 4.02
CA TYR A 142 1.66 -33.02 2.76
C TYR A 142 2.45 -32.37 1.63
N GLY A 143 2.82 -33.14 0.61
CA GLY A 143 3.47 -32.64 -0.60
C GLY A 143 2.46 -31.91 -1.48
N LEU A 144 2.78 -30.70 -1.93
CA LEU A 144 1.85 -29.87 -2.71
C LEU A 144 2.06 -30.05 -4.22
N LYS A 145 1.14 -30.79 -4.86
CA LYS A 145 1.05 -30.92 -6.33
C LYS A 145 0.90 -29.56 -7.01
N ASN A 146 0.17 -28.64 -6.38
CA ASN A 146 -0.03 -27.28 -6.89
C ASN A 146 -0.15 -26.27 -5.75
N ALA A 147 0.97 -25.66 -5.36
CA ALA A 147 1.03 -24.70 -4.26
C ALA A 147 0.13 -23.47 -4.47
N CYS A 148 0.07 -22.91 -5.69
CA CYS A 148 -0.80 -21.78 -6.00
C CYS A 148 -2.28 -22.09 -5.73
N ALA A 149 -2.75 -23.26 -6.20
CA ALA A 149 -4.13 -23.67 -6.05
C ALA A 149 -4.45 -24.10 -4.60
N PHE A 150 -3.47 -24.70 -3.90
CA PHE A 150 -3.56 -24.97 -2.47
C PHE A 150 -3.76 -23.70 -1.65
N ILE A 151 -2.94 -22.65 -1.88
CA ILE A 151 -3.06 -21.36 -1.19
C ILE A 151 -4.34 -20.61 -1.61
N GLY A 152 -4.80 -20.83 -2.85
CA GLY A 152 -5.95 -20.16 -3.43
C GLY A 152 -5.60 -18.83 -4.09
N LYS A 153 -4.40 -18.74 -4.68
CA LYS A 153 -3.89 -17.56 -5.40
C LYS A 153 -3.58 -17.91 -6.86
N LYS A 154 -3.47 -16.90 -7.73
CA LYS A 154 -3.09 -17.13 -9.14
C LYS A 154 -1.61 -17.42 -9.30
N TYR A 155 -0.77 -16.71 -8.56
CA TYR A 155 0.68 -16.79 -8.63
C TYR A 155 1.28 -16.98 -7.23
N LEU A 156 2.50 -17.51 -7.21
CA LEU A 156 3.32 -17.69 -6.01
C LEU A 156 4.71 -17.14 -6.30
N CYS A 157 5.23 -16.31 -5.42
CA CYS A 157 6.55 -15.72 -5.62
C CYS A 157 7.64 -16.72 -5.26
N SER A 158 8.56 -17.01 -6.19
CA SER A 158 9.67 -17.96 -5.94
C SER A 158 10.69 -17.46 -4.91
N HIS A 159 10.74 -16.15 -4.65
CA HIS A 159 11.66 -15.58 -3.67
C HIS A 159 11.05 -15.60 -2.26
N CYS A 160 9.96 -14.86 -2.04
CA CYS A 160 9.33 -14.71 -0.72
C CYS A 160 8.20 -15.72 -0.42
N ASN A 161 7.88 -16.62 -1.35
CA ASN A 161 6.85 -17.65 -1.21
C ASN A 161 5.45 -17.11 -0.86
N THR A 162 5.18 -15.85 -1.17
CA THR A 162 3.88 -15.21 -0.96
C THR A 162 2.98 -15.39 -2.18
N GLY A 163 1.73 -15.78 -1.95
CA GLY A 163 0.72 -15.93 -3.01
C GLY A 163 0.05 -14.60 -3.38
N TYR A 164 -0.17 -14.35 -4.68
CA TYR A 164 -0.73 -13.10 -5.20
C TYR A 164 -1.58 -13.31 -6.47
N ASP A 165 -2.39 -12.30 -6.83
CA ASP A 165 -3.38 -12.44 -7.91
C ASP A 165 -3.10 -11.58 -9.15
N GLY A 166 -2.31 -10.51 -9.03
CA GLY A 166 -1.91 -9.65 -10.15
C GLY A 166 -0.43 -9.83 -10.46
N LEU A 167 -0.10 -10.27 -11.67
CA LEU A 167 1.28 -10.65 -12.04
C LEU A 167 2.30 -9.56 -11.70
N LEU A 168 1.96 -8.29 -11.98
CA LEU A 168 2.82 -7.14 -11.75
C LEU A 168 2.63 -6.45 -10.39
N ASN A 169 1.64 -6.86 -9.60
CA ASN A 169 1.22 -6.14 -8.39
C ASN A 169 1.97 -6.57 -7.12
N HIS A 170 2.78 -7.63 -7.18
CA HIS A 170 3.39 -8.26 -6.01
C HIS A 170 4.74 -7.65 -5.64
N LYS A 171 4.85 -6.72 -4.70
CA LYS A 171 6.18 -6.15 -4.35
C LYS A 171 7.02 -7.16 -3.57
N CYS A 172 8.28 -7.37 -3.99
CA CYS A 172 9.22 -8.29 -3.36
C CYS A 172 10.65 -7.75 -3.40
N GLU A 173 11.41 -7.96 -2.34
CA GLU A 173 12.82 -7.58 -2.26
C GLU A 173 13.76 -8.48 -3.05
N GLY A 174 13.32 -9.60 -3.61
CA GLY A 174 14.19 -10.47 -4.41
C GLY A 174 13.66 -10.75 -5.81
N ARG A 175 12.70 -9.95 -6.29
CA ARG A 175 12.18 -10.07 -7.65
C ARG A 175 11.57 -8.75 -8.12
N PHE A 176 11.88 -8.36 -9.35
CA PHE A 176 11.19 -7.25 -9.99
C PHE A 176 9.96 -7.73 -10.75
N ASN A 177 8.85 -7.05 -10.54
CA ASN A 177 7.56 -7.48 -11.05
C ASN A 177 7.41 -7.27 -12.55
N VAL A 178 8.26 -6.43 -13.14
CA VAL A 178 8.09 -5.98 -14.52
C VAL A 178 8.71 -6.95 -15.51
N CYS A 179 9.94 -7.41 -15.27
CA CYS A 179 10.60 -8.42 -16.11
C CYS A 179 10.37 -9.86 -15.65
N LEU A 180 10.00 -10.07 -14.37
CA LEU A 180 9.78 -11.37 -13.75
C LEU A 180 11.01 -12.31 -13.68
N ASP A 181 12.17 -11.86 -14.16
CA ASP A 181 13.43 -12.58 -14.17
C ASP A 181 14.08 -12.59 -12.77
N ALA A 182 14.57 -13.75 -12.34
CA ALA A 182 15.19 -13.93 -11.03
C ALA A 182 16.57 -13.26 -10.92
N ALA A 183 17.35 -13.27 -12.00
CA ALA A 183 18.68 -12.64 -12.04
C ALA A 183 18.58 -11.11 -11.95
N CYS A 184 17.42 -10.55 -12.31
CA CYS A 184 17.21 -9.10 -12.25
C CYS A 184 17.36 -8.55 -10.83
N ALA A 185 17.06 -9.33 -9.79
CA ALA A 185 17.19 -8.89 -8.41
C ALA A 185 18.63 -8.59 -7.99
N ALA A 186 19.60 -9.31 -8.57
CA ALA A 186 21.03 -9.12 -8.30
C ALA A 186 21.60 -7.84 -8.93
N THR A 187 20.93 -7.29 -9.95
CA THR A 187 21.37 -6.06 -10.66
C THR A 187 20.99 -4.76 -9.96
N ARG A 188 20.63 -4.83 -8.67
CA ARG A 188 20.14 -3.69 -7.89
C ARG A 188 21.33 -2.79 -7.52
N THR A 189 21.62 -1.78 -8.34
CA THR A 189 22.57 -0.74 -7.95
C THR A 189 21.95 0.11 -6.84
N ALA A 190 22.70 0.33 -5.75
CA ALA A 190 22.32 1.22 -4.65
C ALA A 190 22.10 2.67 -5.13
N ALA A 191 22.73 3.05 -6.25
CA ALA A 191 22.44 4.27 -6.98
C ALA A 191 21.16 4.07 -7.84
N GLY A 192 20.06 4.68 -7.40
CA GLY A 192 18.78 4.66 -8.10
C GLY A 192 18.92 5.18 -9.53
N GLY A 193 18.59 4.34 -10.52
CA GLY A 193 18.71 4.65 -11.95
C GLY A 193 17.74 3.85 -12.82
N GLY A 194 16.51 3.64 -12.34
CA GLY A 194 15.50 2.91 -13.11
C GLY A 194 15.03 3.65 -14.36
N VAL A 195 14.59 2.91 -15.38
CA VAL A 195 14.17 3.42 -16.69
C VAL A 195 12.69 3.16 -16.91
N VAL A 196 11.94 4.14 -17.40
CA VAL A 196 10.53 3.93 -17.80
C VAL A 196 10.51 3.37 -19.22
N CYS A 197 9.84 2.23 -19.42
CA CYS A 197 9.65 1.66 -20.75
C CYS A 197 8.66 2.51 -21.56
N GLU A 198 9.12 3.08 -22.67
CA GLU A 198 8.30 3.94 -23.55
C GLU A 198 7.09 3.23 -24.18
N TYR A 199 7.14 1.90 -24.37
CA TYR A 199 6.07 1.14 -25.02
C TYR A 199 4.93 0.73 -24.08
N CYS A 200 5.20 0.60 -22.79
CA CYS A 200 4.21 0.09 -21.83
C CYS A 200 4.09 0.96 -20.57
N ASN A 201 4.89 2.03 -20.45
CA ASN A 201 4.97 2.95 -19.32
C ASN A 201 5.27 2.27 -17.97
N CYS A 202 5.73 1.02 -17.96
CA CYS A 202 6.17 0.35 -16.75
C CYS A 202 7.59 0.80 -16.39
N TRP A 203 7.81 1.06 -15.11
CA TRP A 203 9.14 1.41 -14.59
C TRP A 203 9.96 0.13 -14.41
N CYS A 204 11.10 0.07 -15.08
CA CYS A 204 12.08 -1.02 -15.00
C CYS A 204 13.23 -0.59 -14.09
N ALA A 205 13.73 -1.51 -13.25
CA ALA A 205 14.72 -1.16 -12.24
C ALA A 205 16.13 -0.90 -12.79
N SER A 206 16.43 -1.42 -13.97
CA SER A 206 17.73 -1.32 -14.64
C SER A 206 17.56 -1.52 -16.15
N ALA A 207 18.62 -1.25 -16.92
CA ALA A 207 18.65 -1.58 -18.35
C ALA A 207 18.48 -3.09 -18.60
N PHE A 208 19.05 -3.94 -17.73
CA PHE A 208 18.82 -5.39 -17.75
C PHE A 208 17.34 -5.74 -17.56
N CYS A 209 16.68 -5.13 -16.57
CA CYS A 209 15.25 -5.30 -16.35
C CYS A 209 14.44 -4.91 -17.60
N LEU A 210 14.79 -3.81 -18.28
CA LEU A 210 14.10 -3.36 -19.48
C LEU A 210 14.29 -4.34 -20.64
N ALA A 211 15.52 -4.84 -20.85
CA ALA A 211 15.82 -5.83 -21.87
C ALA A 211 15.02 -7.12 -21.65
N LYS A 212 15.03 -7.67 -20.43
CA LYS A 212 14.25 -8.86 -20.08
C LYS A 212 12.75 -8.65 -20.15
N HIS A 213 12.26 -7.46 -19.80
CA HIS A 213 10.84 -7.13 -19.93
C HIS A 213 10.34 -7.13 -21.40
N ARG A 214 11.22 -6.76 -22.34
CA ARG A 214 10.96 -6.73 -23.79
C ARG A 214 11.34 -8.04 -24.51
N GLU A 215 11.96 -8.98 -23.81
CA GLU A 215 12.36 -10.27 -24.38
C GLU A 215 11.13 -11.06 -24.84
N LYS A 216 11.11 -11.44 -26.12
CA LYS A 216 10.03 -12.24 -26.70
C LYS A 216 10.28 -13.70 -26.38
N VAL A 217 9.30 -14.34 -25.73
CA VAL A 217 9.33 -15.77 -25.41
C VAL A 217 8.14 -16.44 -26.06
N TRP A 218 8.30 -17.68 -26.51
CA TRP A 218 7.21 -18.50 -27.02
C TRP A 218 6.07 -18.60 -25.98
N ARG A 219 4.83 -18.31 -26.39
CA ARG A 219 3.63 -18.40 -25.54
C ARG A 219 2.74 -19.52 -26.08
N PRO A 220 2.73 -20.73 -25.48
CA PRO A 220 1.98 -21.87 -26.00
C PRO A 220 0.49 -21.60 -26.20
N VAL A 221 -0.14 -20.90 -25.24
CA VAL A 221 -1.58 -20.60 -25.28
C VAL A 221 -1.93 -19.64 -26.43
N ALA A 222 -1.00 -18.77 -26.82
CA ALA A 222 -1.21 -17.82 -27.92
C ALA A 222 -0.52 -18.22 -29.23
N GLN A 223 0.20 -19.35 -29.24
CA GLN A 223 0.99 -19.87 -30.36
C GLN A 223 1.84 -18.80 -31.06
N LYS A 224 2.45 -17.88 -30.29
CA LYS A 224 3.31 -16.83 -30.84
C LYS A 224 4.36 -16.35 -29.84
N HIS A 225 5.39 -15.71 -30.35
CA HIS A 225 6.41 -15.05 -29.55
C HIS A 225 5.91 -13.70 -29.03
N ALA A 226 5.88 -13.52 -27.72
CA ALA A 226 5.46 -12.27 -27.09
C ALA A 226 6.18 -12.02 -25.76
N SER A 227 6.51 -10.76 -25.53
CA SER A 227 7.15 -10.28 -24.30
C SER A 227 6.13 -9.97 -23.19
N ILE A 228 6.62 -9.73 -21.98
CA ILE A 228 5.76 -9.23 -20.90
C ILE A 228 5.28 -7.81 -21.25
N CYS A 229 6.12 -7.01 -21.90
CA CYS A 229 5.80 -5.66 -22.41
C CYS A 229 4.61 -5.65 -23.39
N ASP A 230 4.47 -6.68 -24.22
CA ASP A 230 3.34 -6.80 -25.16
C ASP A 230 2.01 -7.05 -24.42
N MET A 231 2.08 -7.79 -23.33
CA MET A 231 0.91 -8.25 -22.57
C MET A 231 0.52 -7.34 -21.42
N HIS A 232 1.46 -6.61 -20.81
CA HIS A 232 1.20 -5.81 -19.62
C HIS A 232 1.58 -4.36 -19.85
N LYS A 233 0.60 -3.49 -19.70
CA LYS A 233 0.69 -2.07 -20.00
C LYS A 233 0.26 -1.26 -18.78
N LYS A 234 0.85 -0.09 -18.61
CA LYS A 234 0.43 0.91 -17.63
C LYS A 234 -0.20 2.09 -18.38
N CYS A 235 -1.42 2.42 -18.03
CA CYS A 235 -2.08 3.58 -18.61
C CYS A 235 -1.40 4.87 -18.15
N HIS A 236 -1.00 5.73 -19.07
CA HIS A 236 -0.41 7.04 -18.74
C HIS A 236 -1.41 7.96 -18.00
N ARG A 237 -2.72 7.81 -18.26
CA ARG A 237 -3.77 8.67 -17.72
C ARG A 237 -4.20 8.28 -16.31
N CYS A 238 -4.51 7.00 -16.08
CA CYS A 238 -5.02 6.52 -14.80
C CYS A 238 -3.97 5.79 -13.95
N GLY A 239 -2.79 5.48 -14.50
CA GLY A 239 -1.73 4.75 -13.83
C GLY A 239 -2.02 3.27 -13.60
N LEU A 240 -3.20 2.77 -14.01
CA LEU A 240 -3.61 1.39 -13.82
C LEU A 240 -2.80 0.46 -14.73
N LEU A 241 -2.39 -0.67 -14.16
CA LEU A 241 -1.82 -1.79 -14.91
C LEU A 241 -2.95 -2.61 -15.53
N TYR A 242 -2.89 -2.84 -16.83
CA TYR A 242 -3.87 -3.62 -17.58
C TYR A 242 -3.18 -4.67 -18.46
N TYR A 243 -3.94 -5.71 -18.79
CA TYR A 243 -3.47 -6.86 -19.56
C TYR A 243 -4.06 -6.83 -20.98
N VAL A 244 -3.21 -7.05 -21.98
CA VAL A 244 -3.54 -7.15 -23.40
C VAL A 244 -3.53 -8.63 -23.78
N LEU A 245 -4.70 -9.13 -24.20
CA LEU A 245 -4.84 -10.50 -24.68
C LEU A 245 -4.12 -10.67 -26.03
N LEU A 246 -3.35 -11.75 -26.15
CA LEU A 246 -2.59 -12.06 -27.36
C LEU A 246 -3.40 -12.77 -28.46
N ILE A 247 -4.54 -13.38 -28.11
CA ILE A 247 -5.27 -14.35 -28.95
C ILE A 247 -6.47 -13.70 -29.66
N LYS A 248 -6.97 -12.59 -29.11
CA LYS A 248 -8.12 -11.86 -29.64
C LYS A 248 -7.76 -10.39 -29.72
N ILE A 249 -8.45 -9.63 -30.57
CA ILE A 249 -8.41 -8.17 -30.54
C ILE A 249 -8.82 -7.74 -29.13
N SER A 250 -7.85 -7.30 -28.33
CA SER A 250 -8.11 -6.83 -26.98
C SER A 250 -8.87 -5.51 -27.09
N LYS A 251 -9.97 -5.38 -26.35
CA LYS A 251 -10.59 -4.06 -26.19
C LYS A 251 -9.55 -3.06 -25.69
N PRO A 252 -9.51 -1.84 -26.23
CA PRO A 252 -8.63 -0.81 -25.71
C PRO A 252 -8.91 -0.62 -24.21
N HIS A 253 -7.87 -0.29 -23.45
CA HIS A 253 -8.03 -0.03 -22.03
C HIS A 253 -8.96 1.18 -21.84
N GLU A 254 -10.12 0.92 -21.25
CA GLU A 254 -11.01 1.95 -20.74
C GLU A 254 -10.58 2.26 -19.30
N CYS A 255 -10.19 3.51 -19.05
CA CYS A 255 -9.88 3.96 -17.69
C CYS A 255 -11.14 3.81 -16.85
N PRO A 256 -11.16 2.96 -15.79
CA PRO A 256 -12.34 2.84 -14.97
C PRO A 256 -12.64 4.18 -14.29
N ASP A 257 -13.92 4.50 -14.19
CA ASP A 257 -14.43 5.58 -13.37
C ASP A 257 -14.11 5.29 -11.90
N VAL A 258 -12.92 5.70 -11.45
CA VAL A 258 -12.51 5.44 -10.07
C VAL A 258 -13.35 6.32 -9.14
N LYS A 259 -14.40 5.75 -8.56
CA LYS A 259 -15.24 6.43 -7.58
C LYS A 259 -14.47 6.64 -6.26
N CYS A 260 -14.58 7.82 -5.67
CA CYS A 260 -14.03 8.07 -4.34
C CYS A 260 -14.81 7.29 -3.28
N CYS A 261 -14.11 6.53 -2.42
CA CYS A 261 -14.71 5.78 -1.31
C CYS A 261 -15.42 6.63 -0.25
N ILE A 262 -15.25 7.96 -0.29
CA ILE A 262 -15.78 8.89 0.72
C ILE A 262 -16.82 9.85 0.13
N CYS A 263 -16.73 10.24 -1.14
CA CYS A 263 -17.69 11.17 -1.76
C CYS A 263 -18.37 10.62 -3.03
N GLY A 264 -18.05 9.40 -3.48
CA GLY A 264 -18.68 8.76 -4.64
C GLY A 264 -18.32 9.32 -6.02
N GLY A 265 -17.64 10.48 -6.11
CA GLY A 265 -17.35 11.15 -7.37
C GLY A 265 -16.38 10.41 -8.31
N VAL A 266 -16.65 10.48 -9.61
CA VAL A 266 -15.88 9.88 -10.72
C VAL A 266 -14.62 10.68 -11.04
N LYS A 267 -13.48 10.02 -11.34
CA LYS A 267 -12.20 10.68 -11.69
C LYS A 267 -12.06 10.96 -13.19
N TYR A 268 -11.68 12.19 -13.57
CA TYR A 268 -11.09 12.48 -14.88
C TYR A 268 -9.78 13.25 -14.67
N ALA A 269 -8.86 13.16 -15.63
CA ALA A 269 -7.57 13.85 -15.61
C ALA A 269 -7.72 15.33 -16.00
N TRP A 270 -7.17 16.23 -15.21
CA TRP A 270 -6.96 17.65 -15.53
C TRP A 270 -5.65 18.09 -14.85
N ALA A 271 -5.19 19.30 -15.18
CA ALA A 271 -3.85 19.80 -14.92
C ALA A 271 -3.53 20.01 -13.44
N THR A 272 -2.34 19.59 -13.01
CA THR A 272 -1.81 19.76 -11.64
C THR A 272 -1.88 21.23 -11.16
N GLU A 273 -2.79 21.54 -10.24
CA GLU A 273 -2.88 22.88 -9.64
C GLU A 273 -2.01 23.01 -8.38
N ARG A 274 -1.38 24.18 -8.18
CA ARG A 274 -0.70 24.54 -6.93
C ARG A 274 -1.63 25.41 -6.08
N LEU A 275 -1.85 25.00 -4.84
CA LEU A 275 -2.75 25.62 -3.89
C LEU A 275 -1.97 25.93 -2.62
N PHE A 276 -2.21 27.08 -2.00
CA PHE A 276 -1.58 27.43 -0.73
C PHE A 276 -2.62 27.32 0.38
N TYR A 277 -2.24 26.85 1.57
CA TYR A 277 -3.17 26.79 2.69
C TYR A 277 -2.50 27.19 4.01
N ASP A 278 -3.32 27.61 4.95
CA ASP A 278 -2.90 28.06 6.28
C ASP A 278 -4.04 27.86 7.28
N PHE A 279 -3.73 27.35 8.49
CA PHE A 279 -4.69 27.18 9.57
C PHE A 279 -4.54 28.24 10.65
N GLU A 280 -5.67 28.71 11.16
CA GLU A 280 -5.70 29.42 12.44
C GLU A 280 -6.29 28.52 13.52
N THR A 281 -5.69 28.61 14.71
CA THR A 281 -5.98 27.73 15.85
C THR A 281 -6.14 28.54 17.12
N TYR A 282 -6.83 27.96 18.11
CA TYR A 282 -6.77 28.42 19.49
C TYR A 282 -6.26 27.28 20.38
N PRO A 283 -5.45 27.58 21.42
CA PRO A 283 -5.02 26.58 22.38
C PRO A 283 -6.16 26.23 23.35
N VAL A 284 -6.19 24.97 23.80
CA VAL A 284 -7.01 24.52 24.94
C VAL A 284 -6.11 24.18 26.14
N GLU A 285 -6.70 23.96 27.31
CA GLU A 285 -6.00 23.79 28.61
C GLU A 285 -4.83 22.79 28.59
N ASN A 286 -4.91 21.73 27.79
CA ASN A 286 -3.87 20.70 27.68
C ASN A 286 -2.75 21.06 26.67
N GLY A 287 -2.72 22.28 26.14
CA GLY A 287 -1.76 22.72 25.13
C GLY A 287 -2.07 22.25 23.70
N THR A 288 -3.18 21.55 23.48
CA THR A 288 -3.60 21.15 22.13
C THR A 288 -4.13 22.36 21.36
N HIS A 289 -3.71 22.49 20.11
CA HIS A 289 -4.24 23.51 19.20
C HIS A 289 -5.47 22.97 18.46
N VAL A 290 -6.60 23.63 18.63
CA VAL A 290 -7.85 23.31 17.92
C VAL A 290 -7.97 24.24 16.71
N PRO A 291 -8.05 23.72 15.47
CA PRO A 291 -8.23 24.56 14.30
C PRO A 291 -9.66 25.10 14.26
N PHE A 292 -9.82 26.40 13.98
CA PHE A 292 -11.15 27.01 13.80
C PHE A 292 -11.32 27.65 12.43
N TYR A 293 -10.21 27.84 11.70
CA TYR A 293 -10.21 28.42 10.39
C TYR A 293 -9.13 27.78 9.53
N VAL A 294 -9.45 27.58 8.26
CA VAL A 294 -8.44 27.26 7.25
C VAL A 294 -8.78 27.99 5.97
N CYS A 295 -7.77 28.64 5.39
CA CYS A 295 -7.87 29.25 4.08
C CYS A 295 -7.11 28.40 3.06
N VAL A 296 -7.67 28.26 1.86
CA VAL A 296 -6.91 27.80 0.70
C VAL A 296 -6.92 28.91 -0.35
N MET A 297 -5.74 29.30 -0.83
CA MET A 297 -5.54 30.31 -1.86
C MET A 297 -5.21 29.66 -3.21
N ARG A 298 -5.92 30.12 -4.25
CA ARG A 298 -5.78 29.67 -5.65
C ARG A 298 -5.81 30.88 -6.59
N SER A 299 -4.67 31.22 -7.21
CA SER A 299 -4.59 32.30 -8.21
C SER A 299 -5.35 33.56 -7.79
N ASN A 300 -5.08 34.05 -6.57
CA ASN A 300 -5.70 35.20 -5.90
C ASN A 300 -7.13 35.03 -5.35
N ASN A 301 -7.75 33.86 -5.51
CA ASN A 301 -9.03 33.54 -4.87
C ASN A 301 -8.81 32.79 -3.54
N SER A 302 -9.41 33.27 -2.46
CA SER A 302 -9.45 32.59 -1.17
C SER A 302 -10.69 31.70 -1.06
N CYS A 303 -10.53 30.54 -0.41
CA CYS A 303 -11.59 29.56 -0.18
C CYS A 303 -11.59 29.13 1.29
N PRO A 304 -12.22 29.91 2.17
CA PRO A 304 -12.21 29.65 3.61
C PRO A 304 -13.12 28.49 4.04
N CYS A 305 -12.75 27.84 5.14
CA CYS A 305 -13.57 26.92 5.93
C CYS A 305 -13.51 27.36 7.40
N TYR A 306 -14.66 27.39 8.07
CA TYR A 306 -14.79 27.82 9.47
C TYR A 306 -15.27 26.67 10.38
N GLY A 307 -14.94 26.77 11.66
CA GLY A 307 -15.38 25.88 12.74
C GLY A 307 -14.33 24.83 13.14
N PRO A 308 -14.56 24.10 14.25
CA PRO A 308 -13.64 23.07 14.76
C PRO A 308 -13.42 21.90 13.79
N ASP A 309 -14.33 21.73 12.83
CA ASP A 309 -14.26 20.73 11.76
C ASP A 309 -13.70 21.30 10.44
N CYS A 310 -13.08 22.50 10.45
CA CYS A 310 -12.61 23.17 9.23
C CYS A 310 -11.60 22.32 8.43
N ALA A 311 -10.75 21.54 9.11
CA ALA A 311 -9.83 20.59 8.47
C ALA A 311 -10.59 19.48 7.73
N VAL A 312 -11.66 18.94 8.32
CA VAL A 312 -12.53 17.94 7.68
C VAL A 312 -13.28 18.54 6.51
N LYS A 313 -13.80 19.77 6.65
CA LYS A 313 -14.46 20.52 5.57
C LYS A 313 -13.52 20.76 4.38
N LEU A 314 -12.27 21.17 4.65
CA LEU A 314 -11.23 21.28 3.63
C LEU A 314 -11.01 19.94 2.92
N LEU A 315 -10.81 18.86 3.68
CA LEU A 315 -10.63 17.53 3.11
C LEU A 315 -11.81 17.12 2.23
N ARG A 316 -13.06 17.36 2.66
CA ARG A 316 -14.25 17.02 1.87
C ARG A 316 -14.31 17.84 0.58
N ARG A 317 -14.03 19.14 0.64
CA ARG A 317 -14.06 20.05 -0.51
C ARG A 317 -13.01 19.72 -1.57
N TYR A 318 -11.78 19.51 -1.15
CA TYR A 318 -10.65 19.26 -2.07
C TYR A 318 -10.47 17.79 -2.43
N ARG A 319 -11.22 16.88 -1.82
CA ARG A 319 -11.41 15.51 -2.33
C ARG A 319 -12.45 15.47 -3.45
N ALA A 320 -12.30 16.34 -4.42
CA ALA A 320 -13.13 16.36 -5.60
C ALA A 320 -12.30 16.03 -6.83
N LYS A 321 -13.01 15.58 -7.86
CA LYS A 321 -12.46 15.32 -9.19
C LYS A 321 -11.55 16.47 -9.61
N LYS A 322 -12.03 17.73 -9.55
CA LYS A 322 -11.34 19.00 -9.88
C LYS A 322 -10.02 19.26 -9.16
N TYR A 323 -9.63 18.48 -8.14
CA TYR A 323 -8.38 18.68 -7.38
C TYR A 323 -7.40 17.47 -7.29
N LYS A 324 -7.74 16.26 -7.75
CA LYS A 324 -6.78 15.26 -8.34
C LYS A 324 -5.40 15.77 -8.82
N ASP A 325 -4.32 15.20 -8.30
CA ASP A 325 -2.93 15.56 -8.63
C ASP A 325 -2.52 16.98 -8.19
N SER A 326 -3.40 17.78 -7.58
CA SER A 326 -3.04 19.09 -7.01
C SER A 326 -2.01 18.97 -5.89
N VAL A 327 -1.19 20.01 -5.79
CA VAL A 327 -0.18 20.20 -4.77
C VAL A 327 -0.62 21.32 -3.83
N PHE A 328 -0.75 20.98 -2.55
CA PHE A 328 -1.04 21.90 -1.47
C PHE A 328 0.26 22.27 -0.76
N LEU A 329 0.52 23.56 -0.64
CA LEU A 329 1.72 24.14 -0.04
C LEU A 329 1.31 24.92 1.20
N ALA A 330 1.97 24.65 2.31
CA ALA A 330 1.87 25.47 3.52
C ALA A 330 3.28 25.73 4.03
N HIS A 331 3.48 26.93 4.58
CA HIS A 331 4.80 27.38 5.02
C HIS A 331 5.06 26.90 6.45
N ASN A 332 6.09 26.07 6.63
CA ASN A 332 6.38 25.35 7.87
C ASN A 332 5.30 24.32 8.27
N SER A 333 4.60 23.74 7.28
CA SER A 333 3.54 22.76 7.53
C SER A 333 4.05 21.51 8.25
N LYS A 334 5.32 21.16 8.05
CA LYS A 334 5.98 20.01 8.68
C LYS A 334 6.07 20.08 10.20
N GLY A 335 5.94 21.27 10.76
CA GLY A 335 5.99 21.50 12.20
C GLY A 335 4.63 21.83 12.83
N PHE A 336 3.59 22.09 12.01
CA PHE A 336 2.30 22.57 12.52
C PHE A 336 1.11 22.13 11.67
N ASP A 337 0.76 22.86 10.61
CA ASP A 337 -0.47 22.68 9.80
C ASP A 337 -0.65 21.25 9.27
N GLY A 338 0.46 20.61 8.91
CA GLY A 338 0.48 19.25 8.41
C GLY A 338 -0.05 18.24 9.44
N HIS A 339 0.24 18.43 10.72
CA HIS A 339 -0.23 17.55 11.79
C HIS A 339 -1.74 17.67 12.02
N ILE A 340 -2.28 18.89 11.94
CA ILE A 340 -3.71 19.16 12.02
C ILE A 340 -4.45 18.41 10.90
N LEU A 341 -3.96 18.56 9.68
CA LEU A 341 -4.58 17.95 8.51
C LEU A 341 -4.41 16.43 8.49
N LEU A 342 -3.28 15.90 8.96
CA LEU A 342 -3.04 14.47 9.12
C LEU A 342 -3.99 13.85 10.15
N SER A 343 -4.17 14.51 11.30
CA SER A 343 -5.13 14.09 12.34
C SER A 343 -6.55 13.99 11.77
N ALA A 344 -6.99 15.02 11.04
CA ALA A 344 -8.29 15.01 10.37
C ALA A 344 -8.42 13.89 9.31
N MET A 345 -7.33 13.49 8.64
CA MET A 345 -7.34 12.34 7.74
C MET A 345 -7.54 11.02 8.50
N VAL A 346 -6.80 10.81 9.58
CA VAL A 346 -6.88 9.59 10.40
C VAL A 346 -8.28 9.42 11.00
N SER A 347 -8.87 10.50 11.53
CA SER A 347 -10.24 10.47 12.08
C SER A 347 -11.31 10.11 11.05
N LEU A 348 -11.03 10.30 9.76
CA LEU A 348 -11.91 9.91 8.64
C LEU A 348 -11.59 8.51 8.09
N GLY A 349 -10.76 7.72 8.78
CA GLY A 349 -10.32 6.38 8.34
C GLY A 349 -9.42 6.41 7.11
N ILE A 350 -8.77 7.55 6.83
CA ILE A 350 -7.88 7.70 5.68
C ILE A 350 -6.45 7.42 6.13
N SER A 351 -5.81 6.43 5.51
CA SER A 351 -4.38 6.14 5.70
C SER A 351 -3.57 6.79 4.57
N PRO A 352 -2.98 7.99 4.75
CA PRO A 352 -2.11 8.60 3.76
C PRO A 352 -0.73 7.93 3.73
N HIS A 353 -0.02 8.07 2.63
CA HIS A 353 1.42 7.79 2.57
C HIS A 353 2.18 9.01 3.08
N VAL A 354 2.98 8.86 4.13
CA VAL A 354 3.73 9.95 4.76
C VAL A 354 5.22 9.83 4.48
N VAL A 355 5.90 10.97 4.38
CA VAL A 355 7.37 11.10 4.34
C VAL A 355 7.76 12.03 5.47
N MET A 356 8.59 11.52 6.37
CA MET A 356 9.01 12.19 7.59
C MET A 356 10.50 12.49 7.54
N GLN A 357 10.93 13.57 8.19
CA GLN A 357 12.33 13.85 8.50
C GLN A 357 12.46 13.99 10.02
N GLY A 358 12.89 12.91 10.68
CA GLY A 358 12.72 12.77 12.12
C GLY A 358 11.23 12.79 12.48
N SER A 359 10.83 13.65 13.43
CA SER A 359 9.43 13.86 13.82
C SER A 359 8.65 14.82 12.92
N LYS A 360 9.29 15.43 11.90
CA LYS A 360 8.68 16.46 11.05
C LYS A 360 8.02 15.88 9.82
N LEU A 361 6.77 16.29 9.54
CA LEU A 361 5.96 15.79 8.43
C LEU A 361 6.26 16.54 7.12
N VAL A 362 7.20 16.04 6.32
CA VAL A 362 7.67 16.74 5.11
C VAL A 362 6.66 16.68 3.96
N LEU A 363 6.06 15.51 3.76
CA LEU A 363 5.09 15.28 2.70
C LEU A 363 4.08 14.22 3.14
N PHE A 364 2.83 14.40 2.77
CA PHE A 364 1.89 13.29 2.74
C PHE A 364 1.05 13.27 1.48
N THR A 365 0.90 12.06 0.93
CA THR A 365 0.22 11.81 -0.33
C THR A 365 -1.00 10.94 -0.07
N LYS A 366 -2.13 11.37 -0.62
CA LYS A 366 -3.40 10.68 -0.47
C LYS A 366 -3.68 9.77 -1.68
N PRO A 367 -3.89 8.45 -1.51
CA PRO A 367 -3.99 7.52 -2.64
C PRO A 367 -5.23 7.73 -3.53
N HIS A 368 -6.35 8.20 -2.97
CA HIS A 368 -7.60 8.31 -3.75
C HIS A 368 -7.62 9.46 -4.77
N TYR A 369 -6.91 10.56 -4.57
CA TYR A 369 -6.85 11.67 -5.54
C TYR A 369 -5.41 12.10 -5.86
N ASN A 370 -4.41 11.40 -5.33
CA ASN A 370 -2.99 11.78 -5.47
C ASN A 370 -2.73 13.25 -5.07
N LEU A 371 -3.51 13.76 -4.10
CA LEU A 371 -3.26 15.08 -3.51
C LEU A 371 -1.93 15.00 -2.76
N LYS A 372 -1.07 15.98 -2.98
CA LYS A 372 0.21 16.10 -2.30
C LYS A 372 0.17 17.31 -1.39
N PHE A 373 0.49 17.11 -0.12
CA PHE A 373 0.64 18.19 0.85
C PHE A 373 2.12 18.31 1.17
N ILE A 374 2.71 19.47 0.88
CA ILE A 374 4.15 19.71 0.91
C ILE A 374 4.44 20.90 1.83
N ASP A 375 5.49 20.77 2.63
CA ASP A 375 6.09 21.88 3.36
C ASP A 375 6.93 22.78 2.44
N SER A 376 6.55 24.05 2.30
CA SER A 376 7.31 24.99 1.47
C SER A 376 8.62 25.43 2.13
N MET A 377 8.77 25.30 3.45
CA MET A 377 9.99 25.66 4.19
C MET A 377 11.20 24.79 3.79
N SER A 378 10.96 23.62 3.20
CA SER A 378 12.01 22.75 2.64
C SER A 378 12.61 23.30 1.34
N PHE A 379 11.92 24.24 0.68
CA PHE A 379 12.37 24.92 -0.55
C PHE A 379 12.72 26.40 -0.29
N LEU A 380 12.05 27.03 0.67
CA LEU A 380 12.22 28.41 1.08
C LEU A 380 12.63 28.44 2.56
N PRO A 381 13.92 28.21 2.88
CA PRO A 381 14.40 28.00 4.25
C PRO A 381 14.56 29.31 5.05
N PHE A 382 13.58 30.21 4.95
CA PHE A 382 13.57 31.50 5.62
C PHE A 382 12.13 31.89 5.99
N PRO A 383 11.93 32.77 7.00
CA PRO A 383 10.59 33.14 7.44
C PRO A 383 9.76 33.81 6.35
N LEU A 384 8.45 33.56 6.32
CA LEU A 384 7.53 34.18 5.37
C LEU A 384 7.60 35.71 5.34
N ALA A 385 7.89 36.36 6.49
CA ALA A 385 8.06 37.82 6.56
C ALA A 385 9.28 38.34 5.78
N SER A 386 10.26 37.48 5.49
CA SER A 386 11.44 37.82 4.71
C SER A 386 11.25 37.57 3.21
N LEU A 387 10.15 36.91 2.81
CA LEU A 387 9.87 36.54 1.43
C LEU A 387 9.71 37.76 0.50
N PRO A 388 9.02 38.85 0.87
CA PRO A 388 8.91 40.03 0.00
C PRO A 388 10.27 40.59 -0.38
N LYS A 389 11.12 40.83 0.62
CA LYS A 389 12.48 41.33 0.43
C LYS A 389 13.36 40.37 -0.36
N ALA A 390 13.25 39.06 -0.10
CA ALA A 390 14.03 38.05 -0.82
C ALA A 390 13.65 37.92 -2.30
N LEU A 391 12.41 38.29 -2.67
CA LEU A 391 11.90 38.28 -4.04
C LEU A 391 11.91 39.66 -4.72
N GLY A 392 12.39 40.70 -4.04
CA GLY A 392 12.46 42.06 -4.58
C GLY A 392 11.11 42.80 -4.63
N PHE A 393 10.13 42.39 -3.82
CA PHE A 393 8.88 43.13 -3.67
C PHE A 393 9.06 44.29 -2.69
N GLU A 394 8.77 45.51 -3.13
CA GLU A 394 8.88 46.74 -2.32
C GLU A 394 7.56 47.08 -1.61
N ASP A 395 6.41 46.66 -2.16
CA ASP A 395 5.07 47.04 -1.68
C ASP A 395 4.34 45.93 -0.89
N ALA A 396 5.07 44.94 -0.35
CA ALA A 396 4.46 43.80 0.32
C ALA A 396 5.06 43.54 1.72
N GLU A 397 4.21 43.62 2.75
CA GLU A 397 4.58 43.27 4.12
C GLU A 397 3.66 42.21 4.71
N LYS A 398 4.23 41.35 5.58
CA LYS A 398 3.45 40.33 6.28
C LYS A 398 2.77 40.95 7.50
N GLY A 399 1.44 40.95 7.53
CA GLY A 399 0.66 41.35 8.70
C GLY A 399 0.81 40.41 9.91
N HIS A 400 0.43 40.90 11.09
CA HIS A 400 0.50 40.15 12.35
C HIS A 400 -0.88 39.71 12.82
N PHE A 401 -1.00 38.42 13.18
CA PHE A 401 -2.22 37.83 13.74
C PHE A 401 -2.15 37.76 15.28
N PRO A 402 -3.23 38.10 16.02
CA PRO A 402 -3.23 38.12 17.48
C PRO A 402 -3.42 36.70 18.07
N HIS A 403 -2.38 35.86 17.97
CA HIS A 403 -2.44 34.46 18.38
C HIS A 403 -2.85 34.27 19.85
N LYS A 404 -2.47 35.18 20.76
CA LYS A 404 -2.86 35.08 22.19
C LYS A 404 -4.29 35.53 22.45
N PHE A 405 -4.93 36.23 21.51
CA PHE A 405 -6.33 36.64 21.63
C PHE A 405 -7.31 35.55 21.17
N SER A 406 -6.81 34.56 20.43
CA SER A 406 -7.63 33.47 19.90
C SER A 406 -8.02 32.50 21.01
N SER A 407 -9.27 32.57 21.45
CA SER A 407 -9.91 31.62 22.37
C SER A 407 -11.27 31.21 21.81
N LYS A 408 -11.87 30.13 22.33
CA LYS A 408 -13.20 29.65 21.92
C LYS A 408 -14.26 30.76 22.05
N GLU A 409 -14.17 31.56 23.10
CA GLU A 409 -15.07 32.67 23.42
C GLU A 409 -14.82 33.85 22.49
N ASN A 410 -13.55 34.15 22.20
CA ASN A 410 -13.18 35.27 21.36
C ASN A 410 -13.39 35.00 19.87
N LEU A 411 -13.66 33.76 19.43
CA LEU A 411 -13.93 33.48 18.00
C LEU A 411 -15.12 34.26 17.42
N ILE A 412 -16.04 34.71 18.28
CA ILE A 412 -17.21 35.52 17.91
C ILE A 412 -17.06 37.00 18.31
N TYR A 413 -15.87 37.42 18.72
CA TYR A 413 -15.62 38.79 19.18
C TYR A 413 -15.83 39.81 18.05
N VAL A 414 -16.60 40.85 18.36
CA VAL A 414 -16.79 42.02 17.51
C VAL A 414 -16.47 43.25 18.35
N GLY A 415 -15.42 43.98 17.99
CA GLY A 415 -14.93 45.10 18.79
C GLY A 415 -13.63 45.69 18.25
N PRO A 416 -12.99 46.62 18.99
CA PRO A 416 -11.71 47.21 18.61
C PRO A 416 -10.59 46.17 18.52
N TYR A 417 -9.53 46.51 17.80
CA TYR A 417 -8.33 45.68 17.67
C TYR A 417 -7.77 45.30 19.05
N PRO A 418 -7.32 44.03 19.25
CA PRO A 418 -6.67 43.62 20.48
C PRO A 418 -5.45 44.48 20.81
N ALA A 419 -5.11 44.58 22.09
CA ALA A 419 -3.90 45.28 22.52
C ALA A 419 -2.62 44.62 21.92
N PRO A 420 -1.53 45.37 21.73
CA PRO A 420 -0.29 44.84 21.14
C PRO A 420 0.25 43.56 21.80
N GLU A 421 0.08 43.42 23.11
CA GLU A 421 0.47 42.22 23.89
C GLU A 421 -0.09 40.89 23.33
N TYR A 422 -1.24 40.93 22.68
CA TYR A 422 -1.89 39.76 22.10
C TYR A 422 -1.24 39.26 20.79
N TYR A 423 -0.40 40.07 20.16
CA TYR A 423 0.31 39.76 18.92
C TYR A 423 1.67 39.08 19.15
N GLY A 424 2.01 38.77 20.40
CA GLY A 424 3.26 38.08 20.73
C GLY A 424 4.50 38.97 20.61
N CYS A 425 4.36 40.29 20.81
CA CYS A 425 5.46 41.27 20.78
C CYS A 425 6.72 40.85 21.54
N GLN A 426 6.53 40.15 22.66
CA GLN A 426 7.59 39.66 23.54
C GLN A 426 8.53 38.64 22.88
N GLN A 427 8.09 37.95 21.83
CA GLN A 427 8.90 36.98 21.07
C GLN A 427 9.51 37.58 19.80
N MET A 428 9.21 38.84 19.47
CA MET A 428 9.78 39.53 18.31
C MET A 428 11.18 40.07 18.61
N THR A 429 12.04 40.11 17.59
CA THR A 429 13.37 40.73 17.67
C THR A 429 13.25 42.25 17.89
N PRO A 430 14.23 42.91 18.53
CA PRO A 430 14.16 44.35 18.82
C PRO A 430 13.86 45.21 17.58
N LYS A 431 14.54 44.91 16.47
CA LYS A 431 14.37 45.56 15.16
C LYS A 431 12.95 45.44 14.57
N LYS A 432 12.16 44.43 14.98
CA LYS A 432 10.77 44.26 14.56
C LYS A 432 9.77 44.97 15.47
N ARG A 433 10.15 45.31 16.71
CA ARG A 433 9.29 46.04 17.66
C ARG A 433 9.23 47.54 17.33
N GLU A 434 10.30 48.09 16.76
CA GLU A 434 10.41 49.51 16.38
C GLU A 434 9.59 49.88 15.13
N ASN A 435 9.37 48.94 14.21
CA ASN A 435 8.67 49.20 12.94
C ASN A 435 7.13 49.26 13.05
N GLY A 436 6.56 49.14 14.26
CA GLY A 436 5.11 49.13 14.48
C GLY A 436 4.43 47.81 14.09
N ILE A 437 3.29 47.51 14.70
CA ILE A 437 2.50 46.30 14.43
C ILE A 437 1.29 46.70 13.58
N HIS A 438 1.36 46.39 12.29
CA HIS A 438 0.18 46.40 11.43
C HIS A 438 -0.63 45.13 11.71
N GLY A 439 -1.56 45.23 12.66
CA GLY A 439 -2.45 44.14 13.04
C GLY A 439 -3.46 43.85 11.93
N VAL A 440 -3.62 42.58 11.58
CA VAL A 440 -4.69 42.14 10.67
C VAL A 440 -5.69 41.34 11.52
N VAL A 441 -6.93 41.83 11.59
CA VAL A 441 -8.05 41.07 12.17
C VAL A 441 -8.75 40.34 11.04
N HIS A 442 -8.87 39.02 11.20
CA HIS A 442 -9.44 38.15 10.19
C HIS A 442 -10.92 38.50 9.93
N PRO A 443 -11.44 38.37 8.69
CA PRO A 443 -12.85 38.61 8.37
C PRO A 443 -13.87 37.82 9.22
N SER A 444 -13.47 36.75 9.90
CA SER A 444 -14.32 36.02 10.85
C SER A 444 -14.74 36.84 12.08
N PHE A 445 -14.02 37.92 12.39
CA PHE A 445 -14.35 38.87 13.46
C PHE A 445 -15.13 40.09 12.95
N ARG A 446 -15.46 40.15 11.65
CA ARG A 446 -16.31 41.19 11.05
C ARG A 446 -17.50 40.55 10.35
N ARG A 447 -18.69 40.70 10.93
CA ARG A 447 -19.92 40.85 10.16
C ARG A 447 -20.42 42.27 10.40
N ASP A 448 -20.43 43.02 9.30
CA ASP A 448 -21.23 44.20 8.97
C ASP A 448 -21.56 45.20 10.10
N VAL A 449 -21.01 46.41 9.94
CA VAL A 449 -21.82 47.64 10.05
C VAL A 449 -22.09 48.09 8.63
#